data_AF-A0A7S9WFW7-F1
#
_entry.id   AF-A0A7S9WFW7-F1
#
_cell.length_a   1.000
_cell.length_b   1.000
_cell.length_c   1.000
_cell.angle_alpha   90.00
_cell.angle_beta   90.00
_cell.angle_gamma   90.00
#
_symmetry.space_group_name_H-M   'P 1'
#
loop_
_entity.id
_entity.type
_entity.pdbx_description
1 polymer ?
#
loop_
_entity_poly.entity_id
_entity_poly.type
_entity_poly.pdbx_seq_one_letter_code
_entity_poly.pdbx_strand_id
1 'polypeptide(L)'
;MTRKTILAALALCGLATIARADEVAFAVDERSFSSNYACVTASERAVNQVASWVDFSGGDGAEYLWYQINGNIFVTMKCYNNQLYFIHVHRIGDTGDAGNIRDRITALLYSAK
;
A
#
# COMPACT_ATOMS: atom_id res chain seq x y z
N MET A 1 -35.54 1.20 -36.21
CA MET A 1 -34.73 1.53 -35.01
C MET A 1 -33.74 2.61 -35.39
N THR A 2 -33.82 3.76 -34.74
CA THR A 2 -33.10 5.00 -35.10
C THR A 2 -31.68 4.99 -34.51
N ARG A 3 -30.68 5.41 -35.29
CA ARG A 3 -29.24 5.49 -34.95
C ARG A 3 -28.89 6.12 -33.59
N LYS A 4 -29.83 6.80 -32.92
CA LYS A 4 -29.64 7.48 -31.63
C LYS A 4 -29.48 6.52 -30.44
N THR A 5 -30.02 5.30 -30.48
CA THR A 5 -29.91 4.34 -29.36
C THR A 5 -28.54 3.66 -29.26
N ILE A 6 -27.78 3.56 -30.36
CA ILE A 6 -26.46 2.92 -30.37
C ILE A 6 -25.39 3.85 -29.77
N LEU A 7 -25.51 5.16 -29.99
CA LEU A 7 -24.59 6.17 -29.42
C LEU A 7 -24.70 6.28 -27.90
N ALA A 8 -25.89 6.05 -27.31
CA ALA A 8 -26.07 6.06 -25.86
C ALA A 8 -25.43 4.83 -25.18
N ALA A 9 -25.44 3.67 -25.83
CA ALA A 9 -24.80 2.47 -25.31
C ALA A 9 -23.26 2.56 -25.34
N LEU A 10 -22.70 3.17 -26.39
CA LEU A 10 -21.26 3.46 -26.47
C LEU A 10 -20.80 4.52 -25.44
N ALA A 11 -21.67 5.48 -25.09
CA ALA A 11 -21.36 6.46 -24.04
C ALA A 11 -21.37 5.83 -22.62
N LEU A 12 -22.23 4.85 -22.34
CA LEU A 12 -22.22 4.14 -21.05
C LEU A 12 -21.04 3.16 -20.91
N CYS A 13 -20.57 2.55 -22.00
CA CYS A 13 -19.32 1.77 -21.98
C CYS A 13 -18.06 2.65 -21.90
N GLY A 14 -18.15 3.93 -22.29
CA GLY A 14 -17.06 4.90 -22.24
C GLY A 14 -16.80 5.55 -20.88
N LEU A 15 -17.69 5.34 -19.89
CA LEU A 15 -17.53 5.87 -18.53
C LEU A 15 -16.85 4.88 -17.57
N ALA A 16 -16.52 3.67 -18.03
CA ALA A 16 -15.68 2.71 -17.30
C ALA A 16 -14.17 2.96 -17.55
N THR A 17 -13.81 4.17 -17.99
CA THR A 17 -12.43 4.54 -18.24
C THR A 17 -11.66 4.74 -16.93
N ILE A 18 -10.84 3.74 -16.64
CA ILE A 18 -9.53 3.80 -16.01
C ILE A 18 -9.46 4.07 -14.49
N ALA A 19 -10.06 3.21 -13.67
CA ALA A 19 -9.46 2.96 -12.37
C ALA A 19 -8.19 2.11 -12.60
N ARG A 20 -7.03 2.75 -12.79
CA ARG A 20 -5.74 2.05 -12.73
C ARG A 20 -5.53 1.61 -11.28
N ALA A 21 -5.29 0.32 -11.10
CA ALA A 21 -4.80 -0.22 -9.84
C ALA A 21 -3.44 -0.86 -10.12
N ASP A 22 -2.43 -0.40 -9.41
CA ASP A 22 -1.08 -0.96 -9.38
C ASP A 22 -0.84 -1.52 -7.99
N GLU A 23 -0.23 -2.69 -8.00
CA GLU A 23 0.02 -3.48 -6.83
C GLU A 23 1.48 -3.92 -6.87
N VAL A 24 2.17 -3.70 -5.76
CA VAL A 24 3.55 -4.12 -5.59
C VAL A 24 3.67 -4.84 -4.25
N ALA A 25 4.01 -6.12 -4.30
CA ALA A 25 4.29 -6.95 -3.13
C ALA A 25 5.74 -7.44 -3.17
N PHE A 26 6.36 -7.59 -2.01
CA PHE A 26 7.60 -8.34 -1.89
C PHE A 26 7.72 -9.01 -0.52
N ALA A 27 8.37 -10.18 -0.50
CA ALA A 27 8.84 -10.82 0.72
C ALA A 27 10.21 -10.25 1.06
N VAL A 28 10.46 -9.95 2.33
CA VAL A 28 11.74 -9.37 2.76
C VAL A 28 12.50 -10.34 3.63
N ASP A 29 13.80 -10.44 3.42
CA ASP A 29 14.72 -11.13 4.33
C ASP A 29 15.98 -10.29 4.57
N GLU A 30 16.68 -10.61 5.67
CA GLU A 30 18.00 -10.20 6.18
C GLU A 30 18.06 -9.22 7.38
N ARG A 31 16.98 -8.54 7.78
CA ARG A 31 16.95 -7.80 9.07
C ARG A 31 16.07 -8.52 10.09
N SER A 32 16.69 -8.90 11.21
CA SER A 32 15.98 -9.37 12.39
C SER A 32 15.80 -8.23 13.40
N PHE A 33 14.58 -8.08 13.91
CA PHE A 33 14.22 -7.19 15.00
C PHE A 33 14.26 -7.95 16.34
N SER A 34 14.14 -7.24 17.47
CA SER A 34 14.12 -7.89 18.78
C SER A 34 12.83 -8.67 19.07
N SER A 35 11.74 -8.36 18.37
CA SER A 35 10.45 -9.06 18.44
C SER A 35 9.58 -8.71 17.22
N ASN A 36 8.49 -9.45 16.98
CA ASN A 36 7.44 -9.04 16.03
C ASN A 36 6.90 -7.65 16.37
N TYR A 37 6.65 -7.37 17.64
CA TYR A 37 6.21 -6.03 18.08
C TYR A 37 7.20 -4.94 17.70
N ALA A 38 8.51 -5.16 17.86
CA ALA A 38 9.52 -4.19 17.45
C ALA A 38 9.54 -3.96 15.93
N CYS A 39 9.34 -5.02 15.14
CA CYS A 39 9.17 -4.94 13.68
C CYS A 39 7.91 -4.14 13.31
N VAL A 40 6.78 -4.40 13.97
CA VAL A 40 5.51 -3.69 13.78
C VAL A 40 5.71 -2.21 14.10
N THR A 41 6.23 -1.85 15.27
CA THR A 41 6.49 -0.45 15.65
C THR A 41 7.49 0.26 14.72
N ALA A 42 8.51 -0.45 14.21
CA ALA A 42 9.40 0.12 13.21
C ALA A 42 8.66 0.37 11.88
N SER A 43 7.79 -0.56 11.47
CA SER A 43 7.01 -0.47 10.24
C SER A 43 6.00 0.67 10.29
N GLU A 44 5.27 0.83 11.41
CA GLU A 44 4.38 1.97 11.65
C GLU A 44 5.15 3.29 11.52
N ARG A 45 6.33 3.39 12.14
CA ARG A 45 7.18 4.59 12.04
C ARG A 45 7.63 4.87 10.61
N ALA A 46 7.97 3.84 9.85
CA ALA A 46 8.38 3.98 8.45
C ALA A 46 7.23 4.45 7.56
N VAL A 47 6.03 3.86 7.71
CA VAL A 47 4.82 4.29 6.97
C VAL A 47 4.49 5.75 7.29
N ASN A 48 4.48 6.13 8.57
CA ASN A 48 4.18 7.50 8.99
C ASN A 48 5.20 8.54 8.48
N GLN A 49 6.44 8.16 8.21
CA GLN A 49 7.44 9.06 7.61
C GLN A 49 7.29 9.20 6.09
N VAL A 50 6.71 8.21 5.43
CA VAL A 50 6.49 8.22 3.98
C VAL A 50 5.17 8.89 3.62
N ALA A 51 4.17 8.74 4.49
CA ALA A 51 2.86 9.33 4.36
C ALA A 51 2.91 10.86 4.56
N SER A 52 2.24 11.60 3.68
CA SER A 52 1.94 13.03 3.93
C SER A 52 0.72 13.18 4.84
N TRP A 53 -0.21 12.22 4.76
CA TRP A 53 -1.39 12.10 5.60
C TRP A 53 -1.77 10.63 5.75
N VAL A 54 -2.29 10.26 6.92
CA VAL A 54 -2.84 8.93 7.19
C VAL A 54 -4.35 9.05 7.32
N ASP A 55 -5.09 8.43 6.39
CA ASP A 55 -6.56 8.43 6.38
C ASP A 55 -7.10 7.39 7.37
N PHE A 56 -6.45 6.23 7.41
CA PHE A 56 -6.84 5.12 8.26
C PHE A 56 -5.62 4.25 8.58
N SER A 57 -5.61 3.68 9.78
CA SER A 57 -4.64 2.67 10.19
C SER A 57 -5.32 1.61 11.05
N GLY A 58 -4.77 0.40 11.01
CA GLY A 58 -5.12 -0.67 11.92
C GLY A 58 -4.09 -1.77 11.93
N GLY A 59 -4.28 -2.69 12.85
CA GLY A 59 -3.40 -3.83 13.05
C GLY A 59 -4.04 -4.80 14.03
N ASP A 60 -3.45 -5.99 14.16
CA ASP A 60 -3.81 -6.96 15.21
C ASP A 60 -3.01 -6.73 16.51
N GLY A 61 -2.09 -5.76 16.50
CA GLY A 61 -1.20 -5.43 17.62
C GLY A 61 -0.02 -6.40 17.81
N ALA A 62 0.13 -7.40 16.94
CA ALA A 62 1.13 -8.45 17.09
C ALA A 62 1.98 -8.63 15.84
N GLU A 63 1.36 -8.80 14.67
CA GLU A 63 2.04 -9.19 13.44
C GLU A 63 1.59 -8.36 12.23
N TYR A 64 0.35 -7.92 12.17
CA TYR A 64 -0.22 -7.30 10.99
C TYR A 64 -0.46 -5.81 11.17
N LEU A 65 -0.22 -5.07 10.10
CA LEU A 65 -0.52 -3.66 9.95
C LEU A 65 -1.18 -3.40 8.61
N TRP A 66 -2.15 -2.52 8.58
CA TRP A 66 -2.72 -1.97 7.36
C TRP A 66 -2.96 -0.47 7.49
N TYR A 67 -2.75 0.24 6.39
CA TYR A 67 -2.89 1.69 6.31
C TYR A 67 -3.57 2.09 5.01
N GLN A 68 -4.36 3.16 5.07
CA GLN A 68 -4.66 4.00 3.92
C GLN A 68 -3.96 5.35 4.15
N ILE A 69 -3.15 5.77 3.18
CA ILE A 69 -2.38 7.00 3.23
C ILE A 69 -2.59 7.81 1.95
N ASN A 70 -2.44 9.13 2.06
CA ASN A 70 -2.53 10.07 0.95
C ASN A 70 -3.81 9.93 0.10
N GLY A 71 -4.90 9.48 0.71
CA GLY A 71 -6.22 9.29 0.11
C GLY A 71 -6.39 8.00 -0.70
N ASN A 72 -5.34 7.46 -1.32
CA ASN A 72 -5.48 6.41 -2.33
C ASN A 72 -4.40 5.32 -2.33
N ILE A 73 -3.47 5.34 -1.36
CA ILE A 73 -2.44 4.31 -1.20
C ILE A 73 -2.79 3.43 -0.02
N PHE A 74 -2.86 2.13 -0.24
CA PHE A 74 -3.12 1.12 0.77
C PHE A 74 -1.83 0.34 1.01
N VAL A 75 -1.39 0.27 2.26
CA VAL A 75 -0.18 -0.44 2.66
C VAL A 75 -0.58 -1.56 3.60
N THR A 76 -0.18 -2.79 3.33
CA THR A 76 -0.35 -3.93 4.25
C THR A 76 1.00 -4.57 4.52
N MET A 77 1.29 -4.88 5.78
CA MET A 77 2.56 -5.45 6.20
C MET A 77 2.33 -6.56 7.22
N LYS A 78 3.22 -7.56 7.20
CA LYS A 78 3.29 -8.58 8.26
C LYS A 78 4.70 -8.73 8.79
N CYS A 79 4.82 -8.70 10.10
CA CYS A 79 6.00 -9.11 10.82
C CYS A 79 5.83 -10.54 11.35
N TYR A 80 6.79 -11.41 11.07
CA TYR A 80 6.77 -12.80 11.52
C TYR A 80 8.21 -13.26 11.79
N ASN A 81 8.41 -14.09 12.82
CA ASN A 81 9.74 -14.52 13.28
C ASN A 81 10.73 -13.35 13.47
N ASN A 82 10.22 -12.22 13.99
CA ASN A 82 10.95 -10.99 14.21
C ASN A 82 11.52 -10.35 12.93
N GLN A 83 10.93 -10.62 11.77
CA GLN A 83 11.34 -10.07 10.48
C GLN A 83 10.12 -9.48 9.76
N LEU A 84 10.36 -8.53 8.85
CA LEU A 84 9.31 -8.09 7.93
C LEU A 84 9.09 -9.20 6.90
N TYR A 85 8.03 -9.98 7.07
CA TYR A 85 7.74 -11.13 6.23
C TYR A 85 7.22 -10.72 4.86
N PHE A 86 6.29 -9.74 4.82
CA PHE A 86 5.87 -9.13 3.58
C PHE A 86 5.46 -7.68 3.78
N ILE A 87 5.49 -6.95 2.68
CA ILE A 87 4.86 -5.65 2.52
C ILE A 87 4.25 -5.58 1.12
N HIS A 88 3.02 -5.09 1.11
CA HIS A 88 2.18 -4.92 -0.06
C HIS A 88 1.73 -3.47 -0.10
N VAL A 89 1.92 -2.83 -1.24
CA VAL A 89 1.43 -1.47 -1.48
C VAL A 89 0.54 -1.52 -2.71
N HIS A 90 -0.70 -1.07 -2.53
CA HIS A 90 -1.71 -1.00 -3.55
C HIS A 90 -2.15 0.46 -3.73
N ARG A 91 -2.20 0.93 -4.96
CA ARG A 91 -2.69 2.28 -5.28
C ARG A 91 -3.96 2.20 -6.10
N ILE A 92 -4.90 3.09 -5.79
CA ILE A 92 -6.14 3.28 -6.55
C ILE A 92 -6.09 4.63 -7.29
N GLY A 93 -6.28 4.62 -8.61
CA GLY A 93 -6.32 5.83 -9.44
C GLY A 93 -4.97 6.19 -10.05
N ASP A 94 -4.77 7.45 -10.46
CA ASP A 94 -3.59 7.88 -11.24
C ASP A 94 -2.56 8.72 -10.45
N THR A 95 -2.82 9.00 -9.17
CA THR A 95 -1.94 9.83 -8.33
C THR A 95 -1.10 8.98 -7.38
N GLY A 96 0.22 9.20 -7.35
CA GLY A 96 1.15 8.44 -6.49
C GLY A 96 1.77 7.23 -7.20
N ASP A 97 2.76 6.61 -6.55
CA ASP A 97 3.56 5.51 -7.07
C ASP A 97 3.73 4.44 -5.99
N ALA A 98 3.01 3.31 -6.11
CA ALA A 98 3.04 2.24 -5.12
C ALA A 98 4.44 1.63 -4.95
N GLY A 99 5.20 1.51 -6.04
CA GLY A 99 6.57 0.98 -6.03
C GLY A 99 7.53 1.89 -5.26
N ASN A 100 7.51 3.19 -5.54
CA ASN A 100 8.32 4.17 -4.81
C ASN A 100 7.94 4.25 -3.33
N ILE A 101 6.65 4.20 -2.99
CA ILE A 101 6.20 4.20 -1.58
C ILE A 101 6.74 2.97 -0.84
N ARG A 102 6.58 1.79 -1.43
CA ARG A 102 7.15 0.54 -0.92
C ARG A 102 8.66 0.67 -0.70
N ASP A 103 9.40 1.15 -1.70
CA ASP A 103 10.86 1.26 -1.62
C ASP A 103 11.32 2.21 -0.53
N ARG A 104 10.62 3.33 -0.34
CA ARG A 104 10.92 4.28 0.73
C ARG A 104 10.64 3.71 2.12
N ILE A 105 9.52 3.01 2.31
CA ILE A 105 9.21 2.33 3.58
C ILE A 105 10.30 1.31 3.90
N THR A 106 10.70 0.53 2.89
CA THR A 106 11.75 -0.48 3.02
C THR A 106 13.10 0.16 3.35
N ALA A 107 13.49 1.23 2.64
CA ALA A 107 14.74 1.93 2.92
C ALA A 107 14.81 2.39 4.39
N LEU A 108 13.74 3.01 4.90
CA LEU A 108 13.67 3.47 6.30
C LEU A 108 13.76 2.32 7.30
N LEU A 109 13.10 1.20 7.01
CA LEU A 109 13.13 0.00 7.83
C LEU A 109 14.49 -0.68 7.88
N TYR A 110 15.37 -0.46 6.91
CA TYR A 110 16.68 -1.09 6.85
C TYR A 110 17.84 -0.11 7.06
N SER A 111 17.59 1.21 7.02
CA SER A 111 18.58 2.25 7.33
C SER A 111 18.65 2.63 8.81
N ALA A 112 17.61 2.36 9.60
CA ALA A 112 17.57 2.66 11.03
C ALA A 112 18.46 1.68 11.81
N LYS A 113 19.73 2.03 12.03
CA LYS A 113 20.65 1.30 12.93
C LYS A 113 20.20 1.40 14.38
#